data_AF-A0A6A4SGQ3-F1
#
_entry.id   AF-A0A6A4SGQ3-F1
#
_cell.length_a   1.000
_cell.length_b   1.000
_cell.length_c   1.000
_cell.angle_alpha   90.00
_cell.angle_beta   90.00
_cell.angle_gamma   90.00
#
_symmetry.space_group_name_H-M   'P 1'
#
loop_
_entity.id
_entity.type
_entity.pdbx_description
1 polymer ?
#
loop_
_entity_poly.entity_id
_entity_poly.type
_entity_poly.pdbx_seq_one_letter_code
_entity_poly.pdbx_strand_id
1 'polypeptide(L)'
;MAPAFRLTTRPAASENMGQFTVDFGAERAGLQRLHFLPVPRPPEIDLSSCVVSDNNITVVWRLVGEGDSDSVCGPIKCYELEYRKTDHDSSLRAAGEACWEKICDITESQVTISSLKFDSRFIIIRVRAKNKMAAGEFSDPVTMETRAYNFGFDASTSHVELKVQGDTVTWDPQGVKGHDPRLRGKESKSSRSATPSPNKMTGSRAGRDRFAGESYTVLGDQEMIMGCHYWELRPLPDWKSLSVGVAYQASLGRFDQLGKSASSWCLNASQWLQSSLAAKHNNRAKALDWPLPQRIGIYCDYDNGDLSFIDVDRLHVLHSFKTKFSQPLVPAFTKPVLRSRICGYHADLVWYHLLSINRNLLKKQKMEDLCSVSGLDPFWDWNLTWYTSRPDLTQCFQHTVLVWFPCIYLWTCSPLYLLYLQLRPHRGVIPLSKLCCSKTLVGLSLASFVLLEMFYFVVKKNDEIQNHLLVLLGPLIRSLTVVVAVVLMQVERMKGTRSSVLLFLFWSLLVLCSIVPLKVNIQLIIDQGYQRPLEAEDLWSLRDQDSSIRIMTDLENFWTQNQKQLQYNSSN
;
A
#
# COMPACT_ATOMS: atom_id res chain seq x y z
N MET A 1 -31.97 0.26 -46.50
CA MET A 1 -31.13 1.12 -47.34
C MET A 1 -31.72 2.53 -47.30
N ALA A 2 -30.99 3.48 -46.70
CA ALA A 2 -31.44 4.86 -46.56
C ALA A 2 -31.43 5.59 -47.93
N PRO A 3 -32.34 6.55 -48.18
CA PRO A 3 -32.48 7.27 -49.46
C PRO A 3 -31.36 8.30 -49.74
N ALA A 4 -30.23 8.23 -49.04
CA ALA A 4 -29.17 9.24 -49.04
C ALA A 4 -28.33 9.32 -50.33
N PHE A 5 -28.54 8.40 -51.29
CA PHE A 5 -27.72 8.30 -52.51
C PHE A 5 -28.54 8.34 -53.81
N ARG A 6 -29.66 9.09 -53.86
CA ARG A 6 -30.23 9.48 -55.16
C ARG A 6 -29.41 10.63 -55.75
N LEU A 7 -28.27 10.29 -56.34
CA LEU A 7 -27.46 11.21 -57.15
C LEU A 7 -28.20 11.43 -58.47
N THR A 8 -28.85 12.57 -58.61
CA THR A 8 -29.54 12.98 -59.85
C THR A 8 -28.57 13.76 -60.72
N THR A 9 -27.73 13.04 -61.45
CA THR A 9 -26.82 13.63 -62.44
C THR A 9 -27.64 14.29 -63.54
N ARG A 10 -27.47 15.61 -63.75
CA ARG A 10 -28.13 16.33 -64.84
C ARG A 10 -27.25 16.26 -66.10
N PRO A 11 -27.78 15.87 -67.26
CA PRO A 11 -27.05 15.98 -68.51
C PRO A 11 -26.90 17.46 -68.87
N ALA A 12 -25.68 17.87 -69.21
CA ALA A 12 -25.33 19.18 -69.73
C ALA A 12 -24.68 19.02 -71.11
N ALA A 13 -24.94 19.95 -72.02
CA ALA A 13 -24.30 19.97 -73.33
C ALA A 13 -23.47 21.24 -73.47
N SER A 14 -22.35 21.18 -74.17
CA SER A 14 -21.58 22.36 -74.55
C SER A 14 -22.47 23.30 -75.39
N GLU A 15 -22.17 24.61 -75.40
CA GLU A 15 -23.01 25.61 -76.10
C GLU A 15 -23.20 25.32 -77.60
N ASN A 16 -22.27 24.59 -78.22
CA ASN A 16 -22.35 24.13 -79.61
C ASN A 16 -22.96 22.72 -79.79
N MET A 17 -23.49 22.11 -78.72
CA MET A 17 -24.04 20.73 -78.66
C MET A 17 -23.08 19.62 -79.14
N GLY A 18 -21.78 19.91 -79.28
CA GLY A 18 -20.78 18.96 -79.76
C GLY A 18 -20.27 17.97 -78.70
N GLN A 19 -20.46 18.28 -77.41
CA GLN A 19 -20.09 17.42 -76.29
C GLN A 19 -21.20 17.38 -75.25
N PHE A 20 -21.57 16.16 -74.83
CA PHE A 20 -22.47 15.91 -73.71
C PHE A 20 -21.64 15.57 -72.49
N THR A 21 -21.76 16.36 -71.44
CA THR A 21 -21.11 16.15 -70.15
C THR A 21 -22.17 15.97 -69.06
N VAL A 22 -21.75 15.43 -67.93
CA VAL A 22 -22.62 15.28 -66.77
C VAL A 22 -22.24 16.36 -65.77
N ASP A 23 -23.20 17.18 -65.36
CA ASP A 23 -22.98 18.23 -64.36
C ASP A 23 -22.98 17.60 -62.96
N PHE A 24 -21.81 17.65 -62.31
CA PHE A 24 -21.57 17.20 -60.94
C PHE A 24 -21.52 18.36 -59.92
N GLY A 25 -21.91 19.58 -60.31
CA GLY A 25 -21.80 20.76 -59.46
C GLY A 25 -22.61 20.65 -58.17
N ALA A 26 -23.83 20.11 -58.25
CA ALA A 26 -24.69 19.91 -57.09
C ALA A 26 -24.17 18.80 -56.15
N GLU A 27 -23.67 17.71 -56.71
CA GLU A 27 -23.06 16.59 -55.99
C GLU A 27 -21.75 17.03 -55.32
N ARG A 28 -20.92 17.79 -56.02
CA ARG A 28 -19.69 18.38 -55.47
C ARG A 28 -20.02 19.33 -54.31
N ALA A 29 -21.01 20.19 -54.44
CA ALA A 29 -21.48 21.04 -53.35
C ALA A 29 -22.13 20.24 -52.20
N GLY A 30 -22.73 19.07 -52.49
CA GLY A 30 -23.21 18.12 -51.50
C GLY A 30 -22.07 17.46 -50.72
N LEU A 31 -21.07 16.93 -51.43
CA LEU A 31 -19.88 16.30 -50.86
C LEU A 31 -19.02 17.27 -50.06
N GLN A 32 -18.89 18.53 -50.52
CA GLN A 32 -18.18 19.58 -49.78
C GLN A 32 -18.90 20.04 -48.50
N ARG A 33 -20.21 19.75 -48.38
CA ARG A 33 -21.00 20.00 -47.16
C ARG A 33 -20.94 18.83 -46.17
N LEU A 34 -20.37 17.68 -46.55
CA LEU A 34 -20.21 16.55 -45.63
C LEU A 34 -19.01 16.79 -44.71
N HIS A 35 -19.27 16.77 -43.40
CA HIS A 35 -18.23 16.85 -42.39
C HIS A 35 -17.78 15.44 -42.00
N PHE A 36 -16.65 14.99 -42.54
CA PHE A 36 -16.06 13.70 -42.15
C PHE A 36 -15.47 13.81 -40.74
N LEU A 37 -15.74 12.81 -39.90
CA LEU A 37 -15.08 12.74 -38.60
C LEU A 37 -13.62 12.35 -38.80
N PRO A 38 -12.67 13.11 -38.21
CA PRO A 38 -11.25 12.78 -38.30
C PRO A 38 -10.98 11.43 -37.62
N VAL A 39 -10.05 10.66 -38.20
CA VAL A 39 -9.60 9.39 -37.61
C VAL A 39 -8.88 9.70 -36.29
N PRO A 40 -9.20 9.02 -35.18
CA PRO A 40 -8.54 9.26 -33.90
C PRO A 40 -7.04 9.00 -34.00
N ARG A 41 -6.26 9.87 -33.35
CA ARG A 41 -4.82 9.68 -33.20
C ARG A 41 -4.51 8.47 -32.29
N PRO A 42 -3.36 7.80 -32.47
CA PRO A 42 -2.94 6.71 -31.59
C PRO A 42 -2.73 7.24 -30.15
N PRO A 43 -3.32 6.58 -29.14
CA PRO A 43 -3.05 6.89 -27.73
C PRO A 43 -1.59 6.60 -27.34
N GLU A 44 -1.10 7.27 -26.31
CA GLU A 44 0.23 7.02 -25.73
C GLU A 44 0.07 6.29 -24.39
N ILE A 45 0.67 5.10 -24.27
CA ILE A 45 0.62 4.32 -23.03
C ILE A 45 1.54 4.96 -22.00
N ASP A 46 0.97 5.34 -20.84
CA ASP A 46 1.73 5.87 -19.72
C ASP A 46 2.29 4.71 -18.88
N LEU A 47 3.53 4.34 -19.21
CA LEU A 47 4.30 3.30 -18.53
C LEU A 47 4.42 3.51 -17.03
N SER A 48 4.46 4.77 -16.56
CA SER A 48 4.65 5.09 -15.14
C SER A 48 3.40 4.82 -14.30
N SER A 49 2.22 4.91 -14.92
CA SER A 49 0.92 4.66 -14.30
C SER A 49 0.44 3.22 -14.48
N CYS A 50 1.12 2.42 -15.32
CA CYS A 50 0.77 1.01 -15.51
C CYS A 50 1.26 0.14 -14.34
N VAL A 51 0.43 -0.82 -13.92
CA VAL A 51 0.72 -1.69 -12.76
C VAL A 51 0.62 -3.15 -13.17
N VAL A 52 1.63 -3.95 -12.80
CA VAL A 52 1.66 -5.41 -13.00
C VAL A 52 1.68 -6.06 -11.63
N SER A 53 0.55 -6.63 -11.21
CA SER A 53 0.42 -7.32 -9.91
C SER A 53 -0.70 -8.34 -9.92
N ASP A 54 -0.68 -9.34 -9.04
CA ASP A 54 -1.81 -10.25 -8.81
C ASP A 54 -2.27 -11.05 -10.04
N ASN A 55 -1.37 -11.38 -10.98
CA ASN A 55 -1.76 -11.96 -12.27
C ASN A 55 -2.71 -11.05 -13.07
N ASN A 56 -2.66 -9.74 -12.81
CA ASN A 56 -3.40 -8.70 -13.49
C ASN A 56 -2.43 -7.64 -14.02
N ILE A 57 -2.80 -7.00 -15.13
CA ILE A 57 -2.06 -5.87 -15.69
C ILE A 57 -3.01 -4.72 -15.90
N THR A 58 -2.82 -3.64 -15.17
CA THR A 58 -3.52 -2.38 -15.36
C THR A 58 -2.72 -1.52 -16.32
N VAL A 59 -3.31 -1.21 -17.47
CA VAL A 59 -2.72 -0.40 -18.52
C VAL A 59 -3.44 0.94 -18.54
N VAL A 60 -2.68 2.03 -18.49
CA VAL A 60 -3.18 3.40 -18.51
C VAL A 60 -2.59 4.11 -19.74
N TRP A 61 -3.41 4.86 -20.46
CA TRP A 61 -2.96 5.64 -21.62
C TRP A 61 -3.55 7.05 -21.59
N ARG A 62 -2.89 7.96 -22.31
CA ARG A 62 -3.30 9.35 -22.48
C ARG A 62 -3.42 9.70 -23.96
N LEU A 63 -4.25 10.68 -24.26
CA LEU A 63 -4.38 11.21 -25.61
C LEU A 63 -3.39 12.35 -25.82
N VAL A 64 -2.64 12.29 -26.92
CA VAL A 64 -1.66 13.32 -27.26
C VAL A 64 -2.38 14.51 -27.90
N GLY A 65 -2.48 15.62 -27.16
CA GLY A 65 -3.00 16.91 -27.67
C GLY A 65 -4.11 17.59 -26.87
N GLU A 66 -4.40 17.17 -25.64
CA GLU A 66 -5.49 17.71 -24.80
C GLU A 66 -5.26 19.16 -24.29
N GLY A 67 -4.14 19.80 -24.67
CA GLY A 67 -3.76 21.16 -24.26
C GLY A 67 -3.68 22.19 -25.41
N ASP A 68 -3.82 21.79 -26.67
CA ASP A 68 -3.88 22.72 -27.79
C ASP A 68 -5.33 22.84 -28.25
N SER A 69 -5.87 24.07 -28.19
CA SER A 69 -7.22 24.46 -28.59
C SER A 69 -7.56 24.23 -30.08
N ASP A 70 -6.68 23.56 -30.83
CA ASP A 70 -6.77 23.29 -32.26
C ASP A 70 -6.68 21.79 -32.61
N SER A 71 -6.74 20.88 -31.63
CA SER A 71 -6.77 19.45 -31.93
C SER A 71 -8.14 19.01 -32.49
N VAL A 72 -8.20 18.92 -33.81
CA VAL A 72 -9.31 18.35 -34.61
C VAL A 72 -9.38 16.83 -34.37
N CYS A 73 -9.63 16.39 -33.14
CA CYS A 73 -9.88 14.99 -32.82
C CYS A 73 -11.34 14.86 -32.40
N GLY A 74 -12.14 14.16 -33.20
CA GLY A 74 -13.56 13.93 -32.90
C GLY A 74 -13.73 13.12 -31.61
N PRO A 75 -14.94 13.13 -31.00
CA PRO A 75 -15.19 12.43 -29.74
C PRO A 75 -14.92 10.92 -29.90
N ILE A 76 -13.97 10.42 -29.11
CA ILE A 76 -13.65 9.00 -29.04
C ILE A 76 -14.81 8.27 -28.38
N LYS A 77 -15.22 7.14 -28.97
CA LYS A 77 -16.33 6.33 -28.47
C LYS A 77 -15.85 5.19 -27.58
N CYS A 78 -14.79 4.51 -28.00
CA CYS A 78 -14.20 3.41 -27.26
C CYS A 78 -12.75 3.17 -27.69
N TYR A 79 -12.03 2.38 -26.90
CA TYR A 79 -10.69 1.89 -27.17
C TYR A 79 -10.71 0.38 -27.42
N GLU A 80 -9.71 -0.08 -28.15
CA GLU A 80 -9.38 -1.51 -28.29
C GLU A 80 -7.93 -1.72 -27.87
N LEU A 81 -7.74 -2.64 -26.94
CA LEU A 81 -6.44 -3.06 -26.44
C LEU A 81 -6.11 -4.45 -27.00
N GLU A 82 -4.88 -4.62 -27.45
CA GLU A 82 -4.32 -5.90 -27.84
C GLU A 82 -3.09 -6.22 -27.02
N TYR A 83 -2.96 -7.47 -26.56
CA TYR A 83 -1.77 -7.94 -25.85
C TYR A 83 -1.31 -9.33 -26.31
N ARG A 84 -0.03 -9.63 -26.07
CA ARG A 84 0.55 -10.96 -26.30
C ARG A 84 1.68 -11.24 -25.31
N LYS A 85 1.93 -12.51 -25.01
CA LYS A 85 3.01 -12.98 -24.14
C LYS A 85 4.25 -13.36 -24.95
N THR A 86 5.45 -13.11 -24.42
CA THR A 86 6.73 -13.46 -25.08
C THR A 86 7.85 -13.69 -24.06
N ASP A 87 8.75 -14.62 -24.36
CA ASP A 87 9.95 -14.91 -23.56
C ASP A 87 11.22 -14.27 -24.12
N HIS A 88 11.15 -13.73 -25.33
CA HIS A 88 12.29 -13.09 -25.97
C HIS A 88 12.21 -11.59 -25.75
N ASP A 89 13.25 -11.09 -25.07
CA ASP A 89 13.57 -9.67 -25.06
C ASP A 89 14.18 -9.34 -26.43
N SER A 90 13.52 -8.46 -27.19
CA SER A 90 14.01 -7.80 -28.41
C SER A 90 13.59 -8.30 -29.82
N SER A 91 13.45 -7.27 -30.67
CA SER A 91 13.18 -7.21 -32.12
C SER A 91 11.71 -7.32 -32.56
N LEU A 92 11.09 -6.13 -32.66
CA LEU A 92 9.78 -5.82 -33.25
C LEU A 92 9.60 -6.25 -34.74
N ARG A 93 10.44 -7.14 -35.28
CA ARG A 93 10.47 -7.45 -36.72
C ARG A 93 10.56 -8.93 -37.09
N ALA A 94 10.57 -9.87 -36.14
CA ALA A 94 10.82 -11.29 -36.48
C ALA A 94 9.87 -12.32 -35.85
N ALA A 95 8.64 -11.95 -35.49
CA ALA A 95 7.60 -12.93 -35.13
C ALA A 95 6.34 -12.66 -35.95
N GLY A 96 6.33 -13.20 -37.18
CA GLY A 96 5.10 -13.39 -37.92
C GLY A 96 4.14 -14.25 -37.09
N GLU A 97 2.88 -13.82 -37.02
CA GLU A 97 1.73 -14.63 -36.59
C GLU A 97 1.61 -15.03 -35.11
N ALA A 98 2.18 -14.29 -34.16
CA ALA A 98 1.70 -14.41 -32.77
C ALA A 98 0.29 -13.81 -32.67
N CYS A 99 -0.71 -14.62 -32.29
CA CYS A 99 -2.10 -14.19 -32.14
C CYS A 99 -2.22 -13.19 -30.98
N TRP A 100 -2.71 -11.99 -31.26
CA TRP A 100 -2.98 -10.98 -30.25
C TRP A 100 -4.32 -11.27 -29.56
N GLU A 101 -4.32 -11.31 -28.23
CA GLU A 101 -5.54 -11.32 -27.44
C GLU A 101 -6.11 -9.90 -27.40
N LYS A 102 -7.43 -9.77 -27.57
CA LYS A 102 -8.10 -8.47 -27.76
C LYS A 102 -9.14 -8.18 -26.69
N ILE A 103 -9.15 -6.93 -26.23
CA ILE A 103 -10.18 -6.37 -25.36
C ILE A 103 -10.78 -5.18 -26.11
N CYS A 104 -12.08 -5.25 -26.40
CA CYS A 104 -12.81 -4.25 -27.15
C CYS A 104 -13.74 -3.43 -26.25
N ASP A 105 -14.26 -2.33 -26.80
CA ASP A 105 -15.34 -1.53 -26.20
C ASP A 105 -14.99 -0.92 -24.83
N ILE A 106 -13.71 -0.60 -24.64
CA ILE A 106 -13.23 0.07 -23.43
C ILE A 106 -13.63 1.55 -23.50
N THR A 107 -14.34 2.07 -22.51
CA THR A 107 -14.78 3.48 -22.49
C THR A 107 -13.82 4.40 -21.74
N GLU A 108 -13.05 3.85 -20.80
CA GLU A 108 -12.08 4.57 -19.99
C GLU A 108 -10.70 4.61 -20.65
N SER A 109 -9.83 5.51 -20.18
CA SER A 109 -8.42 5.58 -20.58
C SER A 109 -7.51 4.61 -19.79
N GLN A 110 -8.13 3.61 -19.17
CA GLN A 110 -7.48 2.57 -18.39
C GLN A 110 -8.22 1.24 -18.55
N VAL A 111 -7.52 0.12 -18.45
CA VAL A 111 -8.13 -1.21 -18.35
C VAL A 111 -7.26 -2.17 -17.56
N THR A 112 -7.89 -3.03 -16.77
CA THR A 112 -7.20 -4.10 -16.03
C THR A 112 -7.43 -5.44 -16.71
N ILE A 113 -6.38 -5.99 -17.31
CA ILE A 113 -6.36 -7.35 -17.85
C ILE A 113 -6.26 -8.29 -16.66
N SER A 114 -7.31 -9.04 -16.38
CA SER A 114 -7.38 -9.89 -15.19
C SER A 114 -7.13 -11.37 -15.50
N SER A 115 -6.67 -12.13 -14.51
CA SER A 115 -6.50 -13.61 -14.60
C SER A 115 -5.46 -14.10 -15.62
N LEU A 116 -4.41 -13.31 -15.87
CA LEU A 116 -3.27 -13.69 -16.69
C LEU A 116 -2.38 -14.69 -15.96
N LYS A 117 -2.10 -15.85 -16.54
CA LYS A 117 -0.94 -16.66 -16.08
C LYS A 117 0.33 -15.93 -16.52
N PHE A 118 1.22 -15.54 -15.62
CA PHE A 118 2.51 -14.93 -15.98
C PHE A 118 3.54 -16.02 -16.30
N ASP A 119 3.22 -16.87 -17.27
CA ASP A 119 4.04 -17.99 -17.74
C ASP A 119 5.17 -17.56 -18.70
N SER A 120 5.11 -16.33 -19.21
CA SER A 120 6.20 -15.73 -20.00
C SER A 120 6.86 -14.58 -19.26
N ARG A 121 8.10 -14.23 -19.63
CA ARG A 121 8.87 -13.14 -19.01
C ARG A 121 8.38 -11.73 -19.36
N PHE A 122 7.77 -11.57 -20.53
CA PHE A 122 7.29 -10.28 -21.00
C PHE A 122 5.88 -10.36 -21.57
N ILE A 123 5.14 -9.26 -21.44
CA ILE A 123 3.86 -9.04 -22.11
C ILE A 123 3.97 -7.76 -22.95
N ILE A 124 3.64 -7.86 -24.23
CA ILE A 124 3.63 -6.73 -25.16
C ILE A 124 2.18 -6.27 -25.31
N ILE A 125 1.94 -4.97 -25.17
CA ILE A 125 0.61 -4.34 -25.17
C ILE A 125 0.57 -3.18 -26.14
N ARG A 126 -0.54 -3.03 -26.88
CA ARG A 126 -0.83 -1.87 -27.73
C ARG A 126 -2.30 -1.48 -27.66
N VAL A 127 -2.59 -0.18 -27.79
CA VAL A 127 -3.95 0.36 -27.68
C VAL A 127 -4.28 1.24 -28.88
N ARG A 128 -5.53 1.20 -29.35
CA ARG A 128 -6.03 2.14 -30.38
C ARG A 128 -7.35 2.77 -29.96
N ALA A 129 -7.58 4.00 -30.41
CA ALA A 129 -8.85 4.71 -30.23
C ALA A 129 -9.81 4.48 -31.42
N LYS A 130 -11.11 4.39 -31.14
CA LYS A 130 -12.16 4.25 -32.16
C LYS A 130 -13.22 5.33 -32.00
N ASN A 131 -13.66 5.89 -33.13
CA ASN A 131 -14.83 6.75 -33.19
C ASN A 131 -16.01 6.00 -33.84
N LYS A 132 -17.14 6.67 -34.04
CA LYS A 132 -18.35 6.06 -34.65
C LYS A 132 -18.16 5.57 -36.10
N MET A 133 -17.12 6.00 -36.80
CA MET A 133 -16.93 5.79 -38.25
C MET A 133 -15.63 5.08 -38.62
N ALA A 134 -14.59 5.16 -37.78
CA ALA A 134 -13.25 4.67 -38.06
C ALA A 134 -12.49 4.29 -36.77
N ALA A 135 -11.59 3.32 -36.92
CA ALA A 135 -10.58 2.97 -35.92
C ALA A 135 -9.26 3.66 -36.27
N GLY A 136 -8.63 4.29 -35.28
CA GLY A 136 -7.29 4.84 -35.40
C GLY A 136 -6.21 3.75 -35.46
N GLU A 137 -4.99 4.20 -35.67
CA GLU A 137 -3.80 3.35 -35.60
C GLU A 137 -3.53 2.90 -34.15
N PHE A 138 -2.81 1.79 -34.02
CA PHE A 138 -2.34 1.34 -32.70
C PHE A 138 -1.20 2.22 -32.22
N SER A 139 -1.13 2.40 -30.90
CA SER A 139 0.01 2.95 -30.20
C SER A 139 1.28 2.15 -30.49
N ASP A 140 2.43 2.76 -30.24
CA ASP A 140 3.68 2.02 -30.17
C ASP A 140 3.55 0.89 -29.13
N PRO A 141 3.94 -0.34 -29.46
CA PRO A 141 3.81 -1.48 -28.58
C PRO A 141 4.76 -1.34 -27.40
N VAL A 142 4.21 -1.44 -26.20
CA VAL A 142 4.95 -1.36 -24.94
C VAL A 142 5.20 -2.75 -24.40
N THR A 143 6.42 -3.02 -23.96
CA THR A 143 6.81 -4.30 -23.34
C THR A 143 6.85 -4.12 -21.82
N MET A 144 6.12 -4.97 -21.11
CA MET A 144 6.06 -5.01 -19.65
C MET A 144 6.70 -6.30 -19.14
N GLU A 145 7.58 -6.21 -18.15
CA GLU A 145 8.24 -7.37 -17.55
C GLU A 145 7.35 -8.01 -16.47
N THR A 146 7.03 -9.29 -16.66
CA THR A 146 6.30 -10.12 -15.69
C THR A 146 7.33 -10.90 -14.86
N ARG A 147 7.84 -10.28 -13.78
CA ARG A 147 8.84 -10.87 -12.85
C ARG A 147 8.26 -11.97 -11.94
N ALA A 148 7.43 -12.86 -12.48
CA ALA A 148 6.86 -13.96 -11.72
C ALA A 148 7.91 -15.06 -11.49
N TYR A 149 8.05 -15.52 -10.24
CA TYR A 149 8.81 -16.73 -9.96
C TYR A 149 7.98 -17.95 -10.37
N ASN A 150 8.25 -18.50 -11.55
CA ASN A 150 7.58 -19.68 -12.09
C ASN A 150 8.36 -20.95 -11.78
N PHE A 151 7.70 -21.96 -11.22
CA PHE A 151 8.25 -23.31 -11.04
C PHE A 151 7.16 -24.36 -11.23
N GLY A 152 7.53 -25.48 -11.84
CA GLY A 152 6.77 -26.71 -11.87
C GLY A 152 7.18 -27.65 -10.73
N PHE A 153 6.54 -28.83 -10.67
CA PHE A 153 6.92 -29.88 -9.73
C PHE A 153 7.83 -30.89 -10.41
N ASP A 154 8.98 -31.18 -9.79
CA ASP A 154 9.89 -32.19 -10.30
C ASP A 154 9.38 -33.60 -10.00
N ALA A 155 8.78 -34.24 -11.01
CA ALA A 155 8.25 -35.60 -10.92
C ALA A 155 9.33 -36.68 -10.70
N SER A 156 10.61 -36.37 -10.90
CA SER A 156 11.72 -37.27 -10.59
C SER A 156 11.93 -37.41 -9.08
N THR A 157 11.75 -36.31 -8.34
CA THR A 157 11.88 -36.26 -6.88
C THR A 157 10.64 -36.79 -6.16
N SER A 158 9.45 -36.69 -6.77
CA SER A 158 8.16 -36.95 -6.11
C SER A 158 8.06 -38.34 -5.47
N HIS A 159 7.55 -38.46 -4.24
CA HIS A 159 7.27 -39.78 -3.64
C HIS A 159 6.36 -40.65 -4.55
N VAL A 160 6.49 -41.97 -4.50
CA VAL A 160 5.77 -42.92 -5.38
C VAL A 160 4.23 -42.81 -5.25
N GLU A 161 3.75 -42.47 -4.05
CA GLU A 161 2.33 -42.24 -3.76
C GLU A 161 1.82 -40.84 -4.11
N LEU A 162 2.66 -40.00 -4.71
CA LEU A 162 2.29 -38.67 -5.17
C LEU A 162 2.26 -38.63 -6.69
N LYS A 163 1.11 -38.18 -7.22
CA LYS A 163 0.92 -37.97 -8.66
C LYS A 163 1.02 -36.48 -8.97
N VAL A 164 1.97 -36.13 -9.81
CA VAL A 164 2.15 -34.77 -10.34
C VAL A 164 1.40 -34.66 -11.66
N GLN A 165 0.47 -33.71 -11.77
CA GLN A 165 -0.26 -33.38 -12.99
C GLN A 165 -0.22 -31.87 -13.21
N GLY A 166 0.70 -31.40 -14.05
CA GLY A 166 0.93 -29.96 -14.27
C GLY A 166 1.20 -29.24 -12.95
N ASP A 167 0.37 -28.25 -12.64
CA ASP A 167 0.46 -27.39 -11.44
C ASP A 167 -0.25 -28.00 -10.20
N THR A 168 -0.64 -29.28 -10.24
CA THR A 168 -1.36 -29.95 -9.16
C THR A 168 -0.64 -31.20 -8.71
N VAL A 169 -0.54 -31.39 -7.39
CA VAL A 169 -0.05 -32.64 -6.81
C VAL A 169 -1.15 -33.23 -5.94
N THR A 170 -1.46 -34.49 -6.23
CA THR A 170 -2.49 -35.26 -5.52
C THR A 170 -1.88 -36.50 -4.90
N TRP A 171 -2.36 -36.86 -3.72
CA TRP A 171 -2.05 -38.14 -3.11
C TRP A 171 -2.89 -39.23 -3.78
N ASP A 172 -2.23 -40.19 -4.42
CA ASP A 172 -2.86 -41.34 -5.07
C ASP A 172 -2.19 -42.59 -4.50
N PRO A 173 -2.83 -43.29 -3.55
CA PRO A 173 -2.28 -44.52 -3.00
C PRO A 173 -2.28 -45.56 -4.12
N GLN A 174 -1.12 -45.79 -4.73
CA GLN A 174 -0.92 -47.01 -5.50
C GLN A 174 -0.97 -48.18 -4.50
N GLY A 175 -2.17 -48.73 -4.35
CA GLY A 175 -2.41 -49.92 -3.56
C GLY A 175 -1.40 -50.98 -3.96
N VAL A 176 -0.69 -51.51 -2.96
CA VAL A 176 -0.03 -52.80 -3.07
C VAL A 176 -1.00 -53.73 -3.79
N LYS A 177 -0.66 -54.19 -5.00
CA LYS A 177 -1.44 -55.20 -5.73
C LYS A 177 -1.77 -56.31 -4.73
N GLY A 178 -3.05 -56.45 -4.44
CA GLY A 178 -3.56 -57.33 -3.40
C GLY A 178 -3.01 -58.73 -3.59
N HIS A 179 -2.30 -59.23 -2.58
CA HIS A 179 -2.11 -60.67 -2.45
C HIS A 179 -3.44 -61.23 -1.99
N ASP A 180 -4.12 -61.94 -2.88
CA ASP A 180 -5.43 -62.55 -2.68
C ASP A 180 -5.43 -63.45 -1.42
N PRO A 181 -6.34 -63.24 -0.43
CA PRO A 181 -6.37 -64.01 0.80
C PRO A 181 -7.30 -65.21 0.65
N ARG A 182 -6.98 -66.13 -0.26
CA ARG A 182 -7.66 -67.44 -0.33
C ARG A 182 -6.67 -68.50 -0.77
N LEU A 183 -5.92 -69.04 0.19
CA LEU A 183 -5.55 -70.46 0.27
C LEU A 183 -4.93 -70.69 1.66
N ARG A 184 -5.79 -71.04 2.62
CA ARG A 184 -5.41 -71.45 3.98
C ARG A 184 -5.00 -72.93 3.92
N GLY A 185 -3.71 -73.21 3.76
CA GLY A 185 -3.10 -74.53 3.94
C GLY A 185 -2.34 -74.59 5.25
N LYS A 186 -2.82 -75.41 6.18
CA LYS A 186 -2.37 -75.61 7.55
C LYS A 186 -1.12 -76.49 7.57
N GLU A 187 -0.04 -76.06 8.23
CA GLU A 187 0.82 -76.97 8.99
C GLU A 187 1.74 -76.24 9.98
N SER A 188 2.05 -76.96 11.06
CA SER A 188 2.61 -76.51 12.33
C SER A 188 4.01 -77.11 12.50
N LYS A 189 5.01 -76.28 12.87
CA LYS A 189 6.00 -76.52 13.96
C LYS A 189 7.23 -75.58 13.89
N SER A 190 7.57 -75.04 15.07
CA SER A 190 8.91 -74.83 15.65
C SER A 190 9.97 -73.92 14.99
N SER A 191 10.22 -72.79 15.69
CA SER A 191 11.50 -72.27 16.21
C SER A 191 12.78 -72.15 15.35
N ARG A 192 13.39 -70.95 15.48
CA ARG A 192 14.82 -70.54 15.36
C ARG A 192 15.34 -70.00 14.00
N SER A 193 15.58 -68.68 14.02
CA SER A 193 16.72 -67.92 13.45
C SER A 193 17.37 -68.38 12.14
N ALA A 194 17.25 -67.55 11.09
CA ALA A 194 18.36 -67.08 10.26
C ALA A 194 17.85 -66.00 9.29
N THR A 195 18.46 -64.82 9.33
CA THR A 195 18.29 -63.74 8.36
C THR A 195 18.79 -64.19 6.98
N PRO A 196 18.07 -63.90 5.88
CA PRO A 196 18.70 -63.77 4.58
C PRO A 196 18.60 -62.30 4.13
N SER A 197 19.76 -61.69 3.90
CA SER A 197 19.89 -60.38 3.24
C SER A 197 19.19 -60.40 1.88
N PRO A 198 18.42 -59.38 1.47
CA PRO A 198 17.87 -59.33 0.14
C PRO A 198 18.97 -58.99 -0.87
N ASN A 199 19.20 -59.92 -1.78
CA ASN A 199 20.01 -59.77 -2.97
C ASN A 199 19.66 -58.50 -3.77
N LYS A 200 20.71 -57.81 -4.22
CA LYS A 200 20.68 -56.82 -5.31
C LYS A 200 19.91 -57.40 -6.50
N MET A 201 18.74 -56.85 -6.79
CA MET A 201 18.12 -56.97 -8.11
C MET A 201 17.99 -55.57 -8.70
N THR A 202 18.44 -55.47 -9.94
CA THR A 202 18.60 -54.26 -10.75
C THR A 202 17.25 -53.61 -11.04
N GLY A 203 16.80 -52.73 -10.15
CA GLY A 203 15.73 -51.77 -10.40
C GLY A 203 16.28 -50.50 -11.05
N SER A 204 15.57 -50.01 -12.06
CA SER A 204 15.83 -48.82 -12.88
C SER A 204 16.56 -47.67 -12.16
N ARG A 205 17.57 -47.10 -12.83
CA ARG A 205 18.38 -45.95 -12.38
C ARG A 205 17.55 -44.70 -11.99
N ALA A 206 16.25 -44.65 -12.30
CA ALA A 206 15.33 -43.58 -11.92
C ALA A 206 14.86 -43.60 -10.44
N GLY A 207 15.18 -44.65 -9.67
CA GLY A 207 14.72 -44.79 -8.28
C GLY A 207 15.65 -44.19 -7.21
N ARG A 208 16.76 -43.55 -7.59
CA ARG A 208 17.77 -43.09 -6.62
C ARG A 208 17.49 -41.70 -6.05
N ASP A 209 16.85 -40.84 -6.84
CA ASP A 209 16.60 -39.44 -6.51
C ASP A 209 15.18 -39.18 -5.97
N ARG A 210 14.36 -40.24 -5.92
CA ARG A 210 12.98 -40.18 -5.43
C ARG A 210 12.92 -40.24 -3.90
N PHE A 211 12.08 -39.41 -3.28
CA PHE A 211 11.78 -39.54 -1.86
C PHE A 211 11.13 -40.89 -1.54
N ALA A 212 11.45 -41.46 -0.38
CA ALA A 212 11.04 -42.79 0.03
C ALA A 212 10.66 -42.85 1.53
N GLY A 213 9.98 -43.92 1.94
CA GLY A 213 9.57 -44.13 3.33
C GLY A 213 8.44 -43.19 3.73
N GLU A 214 8.56 -42.54 4.88
CA GLU A 214 7.53 -41.59 5.37
C GLU A 214 7.69 -40.17 4.80
N SER A 215 8.66 -39.97 3.91
CA SER A 215 8.92 -38.69 3.25
C SER A 215 8.08 -38.55 2.00
N TYR A 216 6.78 -38.29 2.17
CA TYR A 216 5.85 -38.00 1.07
C TYR A 216 6.10 -36.63 0.46
N THR A 217 7.31 -36.38 -0.07
CA THR A 217 7.78 -35.06 -0.50
C THR A 217 7.90 -34.97 -2.01
N VAL A 218 7.74 -33.75 -2.54
CA VAL A 218 8.06 -33.35 -3.90
C VAL A 218 8.73 -31.98 -3.86
N LEU A 219 9.69 -31.73 -4.76
CA LEU A 219 10.39 -30.45 -4.88
C LEU A 219 9.93 -29.70 -6.12
N GLY A 220 10.16 -28.39 -6.12
CA GLY A 220 10.09 -27.57 -7.32
C GLY A 220 11.23 -27.92 -8.28
N ASP A 221 11.02 -27.63 -9.57
CA ASP A 221 12.00 -27.85 -10.63
C ASP A 221 12.97 -26.66 -10.86
N GLN A 222 12.73 -25.53 -10.20
CA GLN A 222 13.58 -24.34 -10.25
C GLN A 222 14.30 -24.11 -8.93
N GLU A 223 15.60 -23.80 -9.04
CA GLU A 223 16.46 -23.42 -7.93
C GLU A 223 16.52 -21.89 -7.77
N MET A 224 16.52 -21.44 -6.52
CA MET A 224 16.64 -20.04 -6.11
C MET A 224 18.06 -19.81 -5.55
N ILE A 225 18.84 -19.00 -6.26
CA ILE A 225 20.26 -18.77 -5.95
C ILE A 225 20.50 -17.35 -5.43
N MET A 226 19.66 -16.38 -5.79
CA MET A 226 19.77 -14.96 -5.41
C MET A 226 18.44 -14.21 -5.61
N GLY A 227 18.30 -13.06 -4.95
CA GLY A 227 17.13 -12.18 -5.08
C GLY A 227 15.91 -12.58 -4.25
N CYS A 228 14.80 -11.87 -4.51
CA CYS A 228 13.52 -12.03 -3.83
C CYS A 228 12.54 -12.82 -4.70
N HIS A 229 11.89 -13.82 -4.11
CA HIS A 229 10.94 -14.72 -4.78
C HIS A 229 9.66 -14.84 -3.98
N TYR A 230 8.52 -14.91 -4.67
CA TYR A 230 7.21 -15.04 -4.06
C TYR A 230 6.31 -16.00 -4.84
N TRP A 231 5.57 -16.84 -4.14
CA TRP A 231 4.55 -17.70 -4.75
C TRP A 231 3.41 -18.03 -3.78
N GLU A 232 2.26 -18.42 -4.33
CA GLU A 232 1.06 -18.76 -3.57
C GLU A 232 0.64 -20.21 -3.76
N LEU A 233 0.08 -20.79 -2.69
CA LEU A 233 -0.40 -22.16 -2.66
C LEU A 233 -1.83 -22.18 -2.15
N ARG A 234 -2.68 -22.95 -2.84
CA ARG A 234 -4.05 -23.22 -2.40
C ARG A 234 -4.22 -24.71 -2.08
N PRO A 235 -4.46 -25.08 -0.82
CA PRO A 235 -4.87 -26.43 -0.47
C PRO A 235 -6.16 -26.82 -1.19
N LEU A 236 -6.22 -28.06 -1.68
CA LEU A 236 -7.45 -28.64 -2.22
C LEU A 236 -8.38 -29.02 -1.06
N PRO A 237 -9.72 -29.00 -1.22
CA PRO A 237 -10.68 -29.10 -0.11
C PRO A 237 -10.55 -30.35 0.79
N ASP A 238 -9.94 -31.42 0.29
CA ASP A 238 -9.84 -32.75 0.89
C ASP A 238 -8.51 -33.01 1.64
N TRP A 239 -7.66 -31.99 1.79
CA TRP A 239 -6.37 -32.12 2.48
C TRP A 239 -6.54 -32.51 3.96
N LYS A 240 -5.57 -33.23 4.56
CA LYS A 240 -5.60 -33.59 6.01
C LYS A 240 -4.42 -33.05 6.79
N SER A 241 -3.25 -33.07 6.17
CA SER A 241 -2.02 -32.49 6.68
C SER A 241 -1.12 -32.15 5.50
N LEU A 242 -0.52 -30.97 5.53
CA LEU A 242 0.42 -30.50 4.51
C LEU A 242 1.59 -29.81 5.19
N SER A 243 2.78 -29.93 4.59
CA SER A 243 3.92 -29.09 4.93
C SER A 243 4.44 -28.42 3.68
N VAL A 244 4.66 -27.11 3.76
CA VAL A 244 5.11 -26.28 2.63
C VAL A 244 6.25 -25.38 3.06
N GLY A 245 7.24 -25.18 2.19
CA GLY A 245 8.35 -24.29 2.48
C GLY A 245 9.46 -24.43 1.46
N VAL A 246 10.71 -24.33 1.93
CA VAL A 246 11.91 -24.39 1.09
C VAL A 246 12.93 -25.35 1.68
N ALA A 247 13.76 -25.93 0.82
CA ALA A 247 14.84 -26.81 1.21
C ALA A 247 16.06 -26.67 0.32
N TYR A 248 17.22 -27.10 0.82
CA TYR A 248 18.42 -27.28 -0.01
C TYR A 248 18.31 -28.60 -0.77
N GLN A 249 18.22 -28.54 -2.10
CA GLN A 249 18.05 -29.74 -2.93
C GLN A 249 19.18 -30.77 -2.71
N ALA A 250 20.44 -30.32 -2.68
CA ALA A 250 21.60 -31.21 -2.54
C ALA A 250 21.75 -31.82 -1.14
N SER A 251 21.22 -31.16 -0.10
CA SER A 251 21.42 -31.55 1.30
C SER A 251 20.18 -32.17 1.95
N LEU A 252 19.09 -32.32 1.21
CA LEU A 252 17.87 -32.96 1.70
C LEU A 252 17.91 -34.46 1.36
N GLY A 253 18.04 -35.31 2.36
CA GLY A 253 18.07 -36.76 2.16
C GLY A 253 16.71 -37.29 1.71
N ARG A 254 16.71 -38.36 0.91
CA ARG A 254 15.47 -39.01 0.41
C ARG A 254 14.50 -39.53 1.49
N PHE A 255 14.97 -39.66 2.74
CA PHE A 255 14.19 -40.10 3.90
C PHE A 255 13.94 -38.96 4.90
N ASP A 256 14.40 -37.75 4.60
CA ASP A 256 14.20 -36.59 5.46
C ASP A 256 12.79 -36.06 5.29
N GLN A 257 12.15 -35.75 6.42
CA GLN A 257 10.87 -35.04 6.43
C GLN A 257 11.15 -33.55 6.56
N LEU A 258 10.38 -32.73 5.85
CA LEU A 258 10.54 -31.28 5.91
C LEU A 258 10.44 -30.75 7.35
N GLY A 259 11.39 -29.89 7.71
CA GLY A 259 11.52 -29.29 9.04
C GLY A 259 12.24 -30.14 10.08
N LYS A 260 12.57 -31.41 9.79
CA LYS A 260 13.39 -32.24 10.69
C LYS A 260 14.90 -32.02 10.50
N SER A 261 15.32 -31.74 9.27
CA SER A 261 16.73 -31.46 8.95
C SER A 261 17.06 -29.97 9.10
N ALA A 262 18.35 -29.64 9.21
CA ALA A 262 18.84 -28.27 9.10
C ALA A 262 18.78 -27.72 7.65
N SER A 263 18.54 -28.60 6.67
CA SER A 263 18.44 -28.29 5.24
C SER A 263 17.01 -27.95 4.78
N SER A 264 16.04 -27.83 5.70
CA SER A 264 14.65 -27.52 5.34
C SER A 264 13.98 -26.59 6.34
N TRP A 265 13.14 -25.70 5.82
CA TRP A 265 12.28 -24.77 6.56
C TRP A 265 10.87 -24.91 6.03
N CYS A 266 9.91 -25.20 6.90
CA CYS A 266 8.53 -25.36 6.46
C CYS A 266 7.49 -24.91 7.47
N LEU A 267 6.34 -24.54 6.94
CA LEU A 267 5.09 -24.41 7.67
C LEU A 267 4.33 -25.73 7.56
N ASN A 268 3.98 -26.33 8.69
CA ASN A 268 3.22 -27.56 8.79
C ASN A 268 1.81 -27.26 9.31
N ALA A 269 0.81 -27.59 8.51
CA ALA A 269 -0.60 -27.46 8.83
C ALA A 269 -1.24 -28.85 8.94
N SER A 270 -2.13 -29.06 9.91
CA SER A 270 -2.93 -30.28 10.00
C SER A 270 -4.34 -30.00 10.51
N GLN A 271 -5.32 -30.75 9.99
CA GLN A 271 -6.73 -30.68 10.38
C GLN A 271 -7.33 -32.03 10.76
N TRP A 272 -6.51 -33.06 11.00
CA TRP A 272 -7.00 -34.45 11.14
C TRP A 272 -7.66 -34.77 12.49
N LEU A 273 -7.10 -34.32 13.63
CA LEU A 273 -7.75 -34.41 14.96
C LEU A 273 -8.03 -33.02 15.55
N GLN A 274 -7.04 -32.14 15.51
CA GLN A 274 -7.13 -30.76 15.95
C GLN A 274 -6.43 -29.89 14.91
N SER A 275 -7.05 -28.76 14.57
CA SER A 275 -6.43 -27.77 13.70
C SER A 275 -5.15 -27.26 14.37
N SER A 276 -4.01 -27.52 13.74
CA SER A 276 -2.71 -27.11 14.25
C SER A 276 -1.87 -26.55 13.12
N LEU A 277 -1.21 -25.43 13.43
CA LEU A 277 -0.26 -24.78 12.55
C LEU A 277 1.07 -24.67 13.29
N ALA A 278 2.17 -25.05 12.65
CA ALA A 278 3.50 -24.99 13.26
C ALA A 278 4.58 -24.65 12.24
N ALA A 279 5.51 -23.78 12.62
CA ALA A 279 6.74 -23.55 11.88
C ALA A 279 7.80 -24.56 12.32
N LYS A 280 8.40 -25.28 11.37
CA LYS A 280 9.36 -26.36 11.63
C LYS A 280 10.69 -26.12 10.92
N HIS A 281 11.79 -26.33 11.66
CA HIS A 281 13.16 -26.28 11.15
C HIS A 281 14.10 -27.00 12.12
N ASN A 282 15.05 -27.79 11.61
CA ASN A 282 16.10 -28.44 12.40
C ASN A 282 15.57 -29.19 13.64
N ASN A 283 14.53 -30.00 13.44
CA ASN A 283 13.84 -30.78 14.47
C ASN A 283 13.20 -29.94 15.59
N ARG A 284 13.06 -28.63 15.39
CA ARG A 284 12.32 -27.71 16.27
C ARG A 284 11.00 -27.38 15.60
N ALA A 285 9.92 -27.41 16.39
CA ALA A 285 8.59 -27.02 15.95
C ALA A 285 8.06 -25.93 16.88
N LYS A 286 7.71 -24.77 16.31
CA LYS A 286 7.02 -23.68 17.02
C LYS A 286 5.54 -23.74 16.65
N ALA A 287 4.68 -24.07 17.60
CA ALA A 287 3.23 -23.97 17.41
C ALA A 287 2.84 -22.50 17.18
N LEU A 288 1.89 -22.28 16.27
CA LEU A 288 1.38 -20.97 15.91
C LEU A 288 -0.12 -20.93 16.23
N ASP A 289 -0.53 -19.90 16.97
CA ASP A 289 -1.92 -19.70 17.40
C ASP A 289 -2.74 -18.97 16.32
N TRP A 290 -2.63 -19.42 15.06
CA TRP A 290 -3.35 -18.87 13.92
C TRP A 290 -4.34 -19.89 13.36
N PRO A 291 -5.50 -19.45 12.83
CA PRO A 291 -6.40 -20.31 12.09
C PRO A 291 -5.70 -20.86 10.83
N LEU A 292 -6.16 -22.01 10.33
CA LEU A 292 -5.61 -22.61 9.13
C LEU A 292 -5.90 -21.73 7.90
N PRO A 293 -4.86 -21.31 7.15
CA PRO A 293 -5.03 -20.46 5.98
C PRO A 293 -5.64 -21.25 4.81
N GLN A 294 -6.53 -20.61 4.05
CA GLN A 294 -7.08 -21.16 2.79
C GLN A 294 -6.14 -20.87 1.61
N ARG A 295 -5.24 -19.89 1.76
CA ARG A 295 -4.18 -19.60 0.82
C ARG A 295 -2.90 -19.19 1.55
N ILE A 296 -1.81 -19.86 1.22
CA ILE A 296 -0.50 -19.64 1.84
C ILE A 296 0.41 -18.96 0.82
N GLY A 297 0.87 -17.75 1.15
CA GLY A 297 1.92 -17.05 0.42
C GLY A 297 3.27 -17.38 1.04
N ILE A 298 4.28 -17.63 0.20
CA ILE A 298 5.65 -17.85 0.63
C ILE A 298 6.50 -16.79 -0.03
N TYR A 299 7.16 -15.98 0.81
CA TYR A 299 8.12 -14.97 0.39
C TYR A 299 9.51 -15.40 0.84
N CYS A 300 10.48 -15.34 -0.06
CA CYS A 300 11.86 -15.69 0.22
C CYS A 300 12.79 -14.64 -0.38
N ASP A 301 13.52 -13.95 0.49
CA ASP A 301 14.62 -13.07 0.16
C ASP A 301 15.92 -13.81 0.44
N TYR A 302 16.56 -14.30 -0.62
CA TYR A 302 17.77 -15.09 -0.51
C TYR A 302 18.93 -14.24 0.03
N ASP A 303 19.03 -13.00 -0.41
CA ASP A 303 20.19 -12.13 -0.15
C ASP A 303 20.20 -11.63 1.30
N ASN A 304 19.04 -11.25 1.83
CA ASN A 304 18.89 -10.83 3.23
C ASN A 304 18.66 -12.02 4.19
N GLY A 305 18.35 -13.20 3.66
CA GLY A 305 18.12 -14.40 4.46
C GLY A 305 16.77 -14.42 5.17
N ASP A 306 15.75 -13.81 4.58
CA ASP A 306 14.42 -13.74 5.16
C ASP A 306 13.47 -14.70 4.41
N LEU A 307 12.84 -15.61 5.14
CA LEU A 307 11.80 -16.50 4.63
C LEU A 307 10.53 -16.31 5.44
N SER A 308 9.46 -15.86 4.78
CA SER A 308 8.20 -15.53 5.42
C SER A 308 7.03 -16.32 4.86
N PHE A 309 6.18 -16.79 5.75
CA PHE A 309 4.92 -17.46 5.45
C PHE A 309 3.77 -16.50 5.76
N ILE A 310 2.86 -16.33 4.82
CA ILE A 310 1.80 -15.32 4.85
C ILE A 310 0.45 -16.01 4.65
N ASP A 311 -0.55 -15.62 5.45
CA ASP A 311 -1.96 -15.89 5.13
C ASP A 311 -2.40 -14.82 4.13
N VAL A 312 -2.62 -15.21 2.88
CA VAL A 312 -2.92 -14.25 1.79
C VAL A 312 -4.32 -13.67 1.95
N ASP A 313 -5.27 -14.45 2.44
CA ASP A 313 -6.66 -14.00 2.55
C ASP A 313 -6.84 -13.04 3.74
N ARG A 314 -6.03 -13.21 4.80
CA ARG A 314 -6.02 -12.33 5.98
C ARG A 314 -4.91 -11.28 5.97
N LEU A 315 -4.02 -11.32 4.99
CA LEU A 315 -2.89 -10.41 4.78
C LEU A 315 -1.97 -10.25 6.00
N HIS A 316 -1.71 -11.31 6.77
CA HIS A 316 -0.78 -11.27 7.89
C HIS A 316 0.35 -12.30 7.76
N VAL A 317 1.53 -11.98 8.29
CA VAL A 317 2.63 -12.93 8.35
C VAL A 317 2.37 -13.94 9.47
N LEU A 318 2.29 -15.21 9.09
CA LEU A 318 2.14 -16.35 10.00
C LEU A 318 3.44 -16.58 10.78
N HIS A 319 4.56 -16.60 10.07
CA HIS A 319 5.88 -16.81 10.64
C HIS A 319 7.00 -16.35 9.69
N SER A 320 8.13 -15.92 10.25
CA SER A 320 9.35 -15.61 9.50
C SER A 320 10.56 -16.31 10.11
N PHE A 321 11.34 -16.95 9.25
CA PHE A 321 12.68 -17.43 9.57
C PHE A 321 13.70 -16.41 9.09
N LYS A 322 14.66 -16.07 9.96
CA LYS A 322 15.84 -15.29 9.61
C LYS A 322 17.05 -16.22 9.63
N THR A 323 17.65 -16.48 8.48
CA THR A 323 18.79 -17.38 8.33
C THR A 323 19.60 -17.03 7.10
N LYS A 324 20.92 -17.15 7.20
CA LYS A 324 21.77 -16.99 6.01
C LYS A 324 21.73 -18.26 5.19
N PHE A 325 21.25 -18.16 3.95
CA PHE A 325 21.23 -19.29 3.03
C PHE A 325 22.63 -19.51 2.44
N SER A 326 23.04 -20.78 2.35
CA SER A 326 24.39 -21.18 1.93
C SER A 326 24.40 -22.07 0.69
N GLN A 327 23.23 -22.54 0.26
CA GLN A 327 23.04 -23.40 -0.91
C GLN A 327 21.77 -22.94 -1.66
N PRO A 328 21.66 -23.26 -2.96
CA PRO A 328 20.43 -23.02 -3.71
C PRO A 328 19.21 -23.63 -3.01
N LEU A 329 18.14 -22.85 -2.92
CA LEU A 329 16.88 -23.26 -2.34
C LEU A 329 15.92 -23.74 -3.42
N VAL A 330 15.11 -24.74 -3.11
CA VAL A 330 13.96 -25.13 -3.92
C VAL A 330 12.69 -25.12 -3.10
N PRO A 331 11.53 -24.78 -3.69
CA PRO A 331 10.24 -25.00 -3.07
C PRO A 331 10.07 -26.48 -2.72
N ALA A 332 9.57 -26.79 -1.53
CA ALA A 332 9.43 -28.16 -1.04
C ALA A 332 8.07 -28.39 -0.38
N PHE A 333 7.46 -29.55 -0.70
CA PHE A 333 6.08 -29.85 -0.31
C PHE A 333 5.97 -31.29 0.19
N THR A 334 5.40 -31.52 1.38
CA THR A 334 5.15 -32.86 1.94
C THR A 334 3.66 -33.11 2.12
N LYS A 335 3.21 -34.32 1.72
CA LYS A 335 1.81 -34.73 1.60
C LYS A 335 0.96 -33.68 0.85
N PRO A 336 1.41 -33.19 -0.31
CA PRO A 336 0.68 -32.15 -1.02
C PRO A 336 -0.64 -32.71 -1.54
N VAL A 337 -1.74 -32.09 -1.10
CA VAL A 337 -3.01 -32.07 -1.83
C VAL A 337 -3.26 -30.59 -2.13
N LEU A 338 -2.51 -30.08 -3.11
CA LEU A 338 -2.31 -28.65 -3.33
C LEU A 338 -2.38 -28.35 -4.82
N ARG A 339 -2.96 -27.21 -5.14
CA ARG A 339 -2.82 -26.55 -6.44
C ARG A 339 -1.83 -25.40 -6.26
N SER A 340 -0.71 -25.42 -6.97
CA SER A 340 0.17 -24.25 -7.04
C SER A 340 -0.52 -23.19 -7.91
N ARG A 341 -0.60 -21.97 -7.40
CA ARG A 341 -0.96 -20.82 -8.22
C ARG A 341 0.23 -19.89 -8.19
N ILE A 342 0.98 -19.88 -9.28
CA ILE A 342 2.05 -18.89 -9.42
C ILE A 342 1.36 -17.55 -9.65
N CYS A 343 1.51 -16.66 -8.67
CA CYS A 343 1.08 -15.28 -8.80
C CYS A 343 2.33 -14.46 -9.05
N GLY A 344 2.37 -13.82 -10.21
CA GLY A 344 3.46 -12.92 -10.53
C GLY A 344 3.28 -11.62 -9.80
N TYR A 345 3.92 -11.52 -8.65
CA TYR A 345 4.16 -10.27 -7.99
C TYR A 345 5.63 -9.96 -8.07
N HIS A 346 5.96 -8.68 -8.21
CA HIS A 346 7.29 -8.23 -7.85
C HIS A 346 7.46 -8.52 -6.37
N ALA A 347 8.38 -9.43 -6.03
CA ALA A 347 8.58 -9.88 -4.66
C ALA A 347 8.84 -8.68 -3.74
N ASP A 348 9.51 -7.64 -4.24
CA ASP A 348 9.72 -6.39 -3.52
C ASP A 348 8.40 -5.62 -3.29
N LEU A 349 7.50 -5.50 -4.28
CA LEU A 349 6.22 -4.80 -4.10
C LEU A 349 5.27 -5.52 -3.14
N VAL A 350 5.20 -6.86 -3.19
CA VAL A 350 4.44 -7.63 -2.20
C VAL A 350 5.07 -7.54 -0.83
N TRP A 351 6.39 -7.59 -0.73
CA TRP A 351 7.08 -7.34 0.52
C TRP A 351 6.87 -5.92 1.03
N TYR A 352 6.87 -4.88 0.18
CA TYR A 352 6.57 -3.51 0.58
C TYR A 352 5.10 -3.34 1.01
N HIS A 353 4.15 -3.96 0.32
CA HIS A 353 2.73 -3.92 0.67
C HIS A 353 2.44 -4.75 1.94
N LEU A 354 3.07 -5.91 2.09
CA LEU A 354 3.02 -6.72 3.31
C LEU A 354 3.85 -6.15 4.44
N LEU A 355 4.91 -5.38 4.18
CA LEU A 355 5.63 -4.56 5.16
C LEU A 355 4.82 -3.33 5.51
N SER A 356 3.98 -2.80 4.63
CA SER A 356 3.04 -1.73 4.96
C SER A 356 1.97 -2.28 5.91
N ILE A 357 1.36 -3.43 5.56
CA ILE A 357 0.34 -4.11 6.37
C ILE A 357 0.93 -4.71 7.66
N ASN A 358 2.13 -5.33 7.62
CA ASN A 358 2.82 -5.83 8.81
C ASN A 358 3.59 -4.75 9.56
N ARG A 359 4.02 -3.63 9.00
CA ARG A 359 4.48 -2.50 9.85
C ARG A 359 3.36 -2.13 10.81
N ASN A 360 2.11 -2.18 10.36
CA ASN A 360 0.93 -1.92 11.20
C ASN A 360 0.58 -3.07 12.18
N LEU A 361 1.20 -4.26 12.09
CA LEU A 361 0.90 -5.43 12.94
C LEU A 361 2.10 -5.94 13.78
N LEU A 362 3.34 -5.81 13.27
CA LEU A 362 4.62 -6.10 13.93
C LEU A 362 5.22 -4.87 14.63
N LYS A 363 4.72 -3.63 14.41
CA LYS A 363 4.97 -2.48 15.30
C LYS A 363 3.92 -2.31 16.39
N LYS A 364 3.19 -3.37 16.74
CA LYS A 364 2.46 -3.43 18.00
C LYS A 364 3.37 -3.60 19.22
N GLN A 365 4.47 -2.84 19.27
CA GLN A 365 4.88 -2.12 20.47
C GLN A 365 5.78 -0.91 20.13
N LYS A 366 5.36 0.02 19.26
CA LYS A 366 6.02 1.32 19.12
C LYS A 366 5.05 2.44 18.76
N MET A 367 5.27 3.63 19.35
CA MET A 367 4.42 4.83 19.28
C MET A 367 4.02 5.31 17.87
N GLU A 368 4.52 4.69 16.81
CA GLU A 368 4.30 5.08 15.41
C GLU A 368 2.90 4.65 14.89
N ASP A 369 2.30 3.59 15.45
CA ASP A 369 0.95 3.10 15.10
C ASP A 369 -0.18 4.01 15.63
N LEU A 370 0.12 4.82 16.64
CA LEU A 370 -0.82 5.79 17.20
C LEU A 370 -1.10 6.92 16.18
N CYS A 371 -0.10 7.30 15.37
CA CYS A 371 -0.19 8.35 14.36
C CYS A 371 -0.85 7.89 13.05
N SER A 372 -0.55 6.67 12.59
CA SER A 372 -0.98 6.17 11.27
C SER A 372 -2.48 5.84 11.19
N VAL A 373 -3.10 5.42 12.29
CA VAL A 373 -4.56 5.16 12.36
C VAL A 373 -5.39 6.43 12.15
N SER A 374 -4.78 7.60 12.39
CA SER A 374 -5.41 8.92 12.22
C SER A 374 -5.10 9.58 10.88
N GLY A 375 -4.52 8.89 9.90
CA GLY A 375 -4.23 9.47 8.58
C GLY A 375 -3.34 10.71 8.60
N LEU A 376 -2.59 10.93 9.68
CA LEU A 376 -1.68 12.05 9.84
C LEU A 376 -0.24 11.59 9.62
N ASP A 377 0.58 12.53 9.14
CA ASP A 377 2.00 12.44 8.79
C ASP A 377 2.86 11.50 9.67
N PRO A 378 3.98 10.96 9.14
CA PRO A 378 4.88 10.09 9.90
C PRO A 378 5.24 10.66 11.29
N PHE A 379 5.46 9.77 12.27
CA PHE A 379 5.75 10.17 13.66
C PHE A 379 6.89 11.20 13.77
N TRP A 380 7.94 11.05 12.97
CA TRP A 380 9.04 12.01 12.87
C TRP A 380 9.54 12.05 11.44
N ASP A 381 9.63 13.25 10.87
CA ASP A 381 10.18 13.48 9.53
C ASP A 381 11.43 14.35 9.61
N TRP A 382 12.56 13.82 9.13
CA TRP A 382 13.83 14.53 9.06
C TRP A 382 13.80 15.65 8.02
N ASN A 383 12.98 15.52 6.97
CA ASN A 383 12.87 16.53 5.92
C ASN A 383 12.16 17.80 6.43
N LEU A 384 11.17 17.64 7.29
CA LEU A 384 10.42 18.74 7.92
C LEU A 384 11.19 19.43 9.06
N THR A 385 12.11 18.71 9.71
CA THR A 385 12.84 19.22 10.88
C THR A 385 14.21 19.81 10.54
N TRP A 386 14.96 19.19 9.62
CA TRP A 386 16.37 19.54 9.36
C TRP A 386 16.66 20.02 7.94
N TYR A 387 15.87 19.63 6.94
CA TYR A 387 16.12 19.93 5.53
C TYR A 387 15.17 20.99 4.96
N THR A 388 14.72 21.93 5.79
CA THR A 388 13.84 23.03 5.41
C THR A 388 14.30 24.35 6.05
N SER A 389 14.03 25.47 5.38
CA SER A 389 14.31 26.81 5.90
C SER A 389 13.41 27.20 7.08
N ARG A 390 12.35 26.44 7.35
CA ARG A 390 11.45 26.59 8.51
C ARG A 390 11.33 25.25 9.25
N PRO A 391 12.08 25.01 10.34
CA PRO A 391 12.04 23.74 11.04
C PRO A 391 10.71 23.59 11.79
N ASP A 392 9.93 22.58 11.41
CA ASP A 392 8.65 22.26 12.02
C ASP A 392 8.57 20.78 12.42
N LEU A 393 7.82 20.51 13.48
CA LEU A 393 7.59 19.16 14.00
C LEU A 393 6.31 18.59 13.41
N THR A 394 6.25 17.28 13.21
CA THR A 394 5.09 16.61 12.63
C THR A 394 3.84 16.79 13.51
N GLN A 395 2.67 16.89 12.88
CA GLN A 395 1.41 17.13 13.60
C GLN A 395 1.13 16.05 14.65
N CYS A 396 1.48 14.79 14.35
CA CYS A 396 1.33 13.73 15.33
C CYS A 396 2.26 13.90 16.54
N PHE A 397 3.52 14.28 16.35
CA PHE A 397 4.46 14.52 17.45
C PHE A 397 3.97 15.65 18.38
N GLN A 398 3.37 16.69 17.79
CA GLN A 398 2.79 17.82 18.52
C GLN A 398 1.60 17.41 19.40
N HIS A 399 0.70 16.56 18.90
CA HIS A 399 -0.50 16.15 19.64
C HIS A 399 -0.30 14.92 20.54
N THR A 400 0.87 14.28 20.49
CA THR A 400 1.20 13.10 21.30
C THR A 400 2.29 13.40 22.32
N VAL A 401 3.56 13.40 21.90
CA VAL A 401 4.72 13.45 22.79
C VAL A 401 4.76 14.74 23.60
N LEU A 402 4.49 15.89 22.98
CA LEU A 402 4.49 17.18 23.67
C LEU A 402 3.39 17.31 24.72
N VAL A 403 2.26 16.63 24.52
CA VAL A 403 1.16 16.58 25.50
C VAL A 403 1.48 15.55 26.59
N TRP A 404 2.00 14.39 26.23
CA TRP A 404 2.20 13.27 27.14
C TRP A 404 3.39 13.47 28.07
N PHE A 405 4.47 14.10 27.62
CA PHE A 405 5.68 14.31 28.41
C PHE A 405 5.43 15.01 29.76
N PRO A 406 4.78 16.21 29.82
CA PRO A 406 4.46 16.86 31.09
C PRO A 406 3.42 16.07 31.91
N CYS A 407 2.49 15.35 31.26
CA CYS A 407 1.47 14.56 31.93
C CYS A 407 2.06 13.33 32.63
N ILE A 408 2.89 12.56 31.93
CA ILE A 408 3.60 11.39 32.48
C ILE A 408 4.44 11.81 33.67
N TYR A 409 5.22 12.90 33.55
CA TYR A 409 6.01 13.43 34.66
C TYR A 409 5.17 13.66 35.92
N LEU A 410 4.03 14.36 35.79
CA LEU A 410 3.17 14.62 36.94
C LEU A 410 2.54 13.33 37.47
N TRP A 411 2.07 12.44 36.61
CA TRP A 411 1.41 11.20 37.03
C TRP A 411 2.36 10.21 37.70
N THR A 412 3.61 10.13 37.25
CA THR A 412 4.61 9.26 37.89
C THR A 412 5.06 9.80 39.24
N CYS A 413 5.20 11.13 39.36
CA CYS A 413 5.73 11.75 40.56
C CYS A 413 4.64 12.10 41.60
N SER A 414 3.39 12.32 41.18
CA SER A 414 2.24 12.63 42.04
C SER A 414 1.98 11.59 43.15
N PRO A 415 1.89 10.26 42.89
CA PRO A 415 1.61 9.28 43.94
C PRO A 415 2.73 9.21 44.98
N LEU A 416 3.98 9.29 44.53
CA LEU A 416 5.15 9.33 45.42
C LEU A 416 5.17 10.61 46.26
N TYR A 417 4.83 11.75 45.66
CA TYR A 417 4.77 13.02 46.35
C TYR A 417 3.61 13.10 47.35
N LEU A 418 2.44 12.58 47.00
CA LEU A 418 1.30 12.44 47.91
C LEU A 418 1.66 11.56 49.09
N LEU A 419 2.30 10.41 48.87
CA LEU A 419 2.79 9.52 49.93
C LEU A 419 3.79 10.25 50.85
N TYR A 420 4.78 10.93 50.27
CA TYR A 420 5.72 11.76 51.01
C TYR A 420 5.00 12.84 51.86
N LEU A 421 3.98 13.49 51.31
CA LEU A 421 3.16 14.45 52.03
C LEU A 421 2.31 13.78 53.12
N GLN A 422 1.86 12.52 52.96
CA GLN A 422 1.14 11.78 54.01
C GLN A 422 2.06 11.40 55.18
N LEU A 423 3.34 11.11 54.89
CA LEU A 423 4.34 10.75 55.90
C LEU A 423 4.90 11.97 56.65
N ARG A 424 4.76 13.18 56.11
CA ARG A 424 5.17 14.44 56.77
C ARG A 424 4.19 14.83 57.88
N PRO A 425 4.67 15.26 59.07
CA PRO A 425 3.81 15.80 60.11
C PRO A 425 3.03 17.03 59.64
N HIS A 426 1.76 17.12 60.03
CA HIS A 426 0.88 18.22 59.65
C HIS A 426 1.38 19.56 60.22
N ARG A 427 1.83 20.48 59.34
CA ARG A 427 2.40 21.78 59.75
C ARG A 427 1.35 22.91 59.86
N GLY A 428 0.06 22.57 59.77
CA GLY A 428 -1.05 23.53 59.80
C GLY A 428 -1.51 23.95 58.40
N VAL A 429 -2.78 24.36 58.30
CA VAL A 429 -3.39 24.81 57.04
C VAL A 429 -2.93 26.23 56.71
N ILE A 430 -2.50 26.48 55.47
CA ILE A 430 -2.14 27.85 55.05
C ILE A 430 -3.44 28.69 54.89
N PRO A 431 -3.58 29.83 55.60
CA PRO A 431 -4.72 30.72 55.45
C PRO A 431 -4.78 31.33 54.04
N LEU A 432 -5.98 31.70 53.54
CA LEU A 432 -6.14 32.30 52.21
C LEU A 432 -5.43 33.66 52.12
N SER A 433 -4.18 33.67 51.66
CA SER A 433 -3.54 34.89 51.17
C SER A 433 -4.12 35.30 49.82
N LYS A 434 -4.08 36.61 49.47
CA LYS A 434 -4.47 37.12 48.14
C LYS A 434 -3.73 36.39 47.00
N LEU A 435 -2.47 36.01 47.22
CA LEU A 435 -1.67 35.23 46.28
C LEU A 435 -2.11 33.75 46.19
N CYS A 436 -2.59 33.18 47.28
CA CYS A 436 -3.12 31.81 47.30
C CYS A 436 -4.47 31.75 46.60
N CYS A 437 -5.36 32.71 46.90
CA CYS A 437 -6.67 32.85 46.26
C CYS A 437 -6.54 33.04 44.74
N SER A 438 -5.66 33.96 44.31
CA SER A 438 -5.37 34.15 42.88
C SER A 438 -4.75 32.91 42.23
N LYS A 439 -3.78 32.24 42.88
CA LYS A 439 -3.20 30.98 42.37
C LYS A 439 -4.26 29.88 42.20
N THR A 440 -5.16 29.71 43.16
CA THR A 440 -6.26 28.73 43.06
C THR A 440 -7.29 29.11 42.00
N LEU A 441 -7.59 30.41 41.86
CA LEU A 441 -8.52 30.91 40.84
C LEU A 441 -7.96 30.66 39.43
N VAL A 442 -6.69 31.01 39.19
CA VAL A 442 -6.01 30.77 37.91
C VAL A 442 -5.97 29.27 37.59
N GLY A 443 -5.67 28.41 38.56
CA GLY A 443 -5.67 26.96 38.38
C GLY A 443 -7.05 26.40 38.00
N LEU A 444 -8.11 26.88 38.65
CA LEU A 444 -9.49 26.48 38.34
C LEU A 444 -9.96 27.02 36.98
N SER A 445 -9.61 28.26 36.63
CA SER A 445 -9.90 28.85 35.32
C SER A 445 -9.23 28.06 34.20
N LEU A 446 -7.96 27.67 34.36
CA LEU A 446 -7.25 26.83 33.41
C LEU A 446 -7.86 25.44 33.28
N ALA A 447 -8.27 24.82 34.38
CA ALA A 447 -8.96 23.53 34.36
C ALA A 447 -10.30 23.62 33.59
N SER A 448 -11.07 24.68 33.84
CA SER A 448 -12.33 24.94 33.14
C SER A 448 -12.12 25.12 31.63
N PHE A 449 -11.13 25.92 31.23
CA PHE A 449 -10.81 26.14 29.82
C PHE A 449 -10.42 24.84 29.10
N VAL A 450 -9.57 24.01 29.72
CA VAL A 450 -9.15 22.72 29.15
C VAL A 450 -10.30 21.70 29.08
N LEU A 451 -11.26 21.75 30.01
CA LEU A 451 -12.47 20.91 29.96
C LEU A 451 -13.43 21.38 28.85
N LEU A 452 -13.59 22.69 28.67
CA LEU A 452 -14.39 23.26 27.58
C LEU A 452 -13.80 22.89 26.20
N GLU A 453 -12.48 22.91 26.06
CA GLU A 453 -11.80 22.49 24.82
C GLU A 453 -12.05 21.00 24.51
N MET A 454 -12.03 20.14 25.53
CA MET A 454 -12.38 18.72 25.39
C MET A 454 -13.84 18.55 24.95
N PHE A 455 -14.77 19.26 25.59
CA PHE A 455 -16.19 19.22 25.22
C PHE A 455 -16.42 19.73 23.78
N TYR A 456 -15.81 20.84 23.40
CA TYR A 456 -15.86 21.36 22.03
C TYR A 456 -15.35 20.35 21.02
N PHE A 457 -14.22 19.70 21.31
CA PHE A 457 -13.64 18.69 20.43
C PHE A 457 -14.57 17.48 20.27
N VAL A 458 -15.16 16.98 21.38
CA VAL A 458 -16.12 15.87 21.37
C VAL A 458 -17.36 16.21 20.56
N VAL A 459 -17.94 17.40 20.75
CA VAL A 459 -19.16 17.82 20.04
C VAL A 459 -18.90 18.04 18.55
N LYS A 460 -17.79 18.72 18.19
CA LYS A 460 -17.47 19.03 16.79
C LYS A 460 -17.08 17.81 15.96
N LYS A 461 -16.47 16.79 16.57
CA LYS A 461 -16.05 15.55 15.90
C LYS A 461 -17.09 14.44 15.97
N ASN A 462 -18.29 14.71 16.51
CA ASN A 462 -19.37 13.73 16.64
C ASN A 462 -19.98 13.29 15.29
N ASP A 463 -19.79 14.07 14.22
CA ASP A 463 -20.34 13.78 12.88
C ASP A 463 -19.45 12.86 12.02
N GLU A 464 -18.25 12.48 12.47
CA GLU A 464 -17.31 11.65 11.69
C GLU A 464 -16.57 10.63 12.57
N ILE A 465 -17.35 9.84 13.33
CA ILE A 465 -16.84 8.84 14.27
C ILE A 465 -16.70 7.47 13.59
N GLN A 466 -15.49 7.16 13.11
CA GLN A 466 -15.01 5.77 13.12
C GLN A 466 -13.51 5.59 13.45
N ASN A 467 -12.59 6.53 13.18
CA ASN A 467 -11.15 6.16 13.19
C ASN A 467 -10.17 7.00 14.05
N HIS A 468 -10.62 7.86 14.98
CA HIS A 468 -9.69 8.73 15.73
C HIS A 468 -9.71 8.57 17.27
N LEU A 469 -9.44 7.36 17.76
CA LEU A 469 -9.25 7.13 19.21
C LEU A 469 -8.06 7.95 19.77
N LEU A 470 -7.00 8.17 18.97
CA LEU A 470 -5.83 8.93 19.39
C LEU A 470 -6.11 10.41 19.65
N VAL A 471 -6.86 11.04 18.74
CA VAL A 471 -7.08 12.49 18.77
C VAL A 471 -7.98 12.89 19.94
N LEU A 472 -8.84 11.97 20.41
CA LEU A 472 -9.61 12.14 21.64
C LEU A 472 -8.76 11.90 22.91
N LEU A 473 -7.78 11.01 22.85
CA LEU A 473 -6.96 10.61 23.99
C LEU A 473 -6.06 11.75 24.50
N GLY A 474 -5.50 12.57 23.60
CA GLY A 474 -4.64 13.71 23.95
C GLY A 474 -5.33 14.76 24.84
N PRO A 475 -6.46 15.36 24.40
CA PRO A 475 -7.25 16.29 25.21
C PRO A 475 -7.69 15.68 26.54
N LEU A 476 -8.12 14.41 26.56
CA LEU A 476 -8.58 13.72 27.75
C LEU A 476 -7.47 13.56 28.81
N ILE A 477 -6.27 13.12 28.40
CA ILE A 477 -5.10 13.01 29.30
C ILE A 477 -4.73 14.38 29.87
N ARG A 478 -4.74 15.43 29.04
CA ARG A 478 -4.43 16.79 29.48
C ARG A 478 -5.46 17.33 30.48
N SER A 479 -6.76 17.11 30.24
CA SER A 479 -7.83 17.49 31.17
C SER A 479 -7.66 16.81 32.53
N LEU A 480 -7.42 15.50 32.54
CA LEU A 480 -7.22 14.75 33.79
C LEU A 480 -5.97 15.21 34.55
N THR A 481 -4.88 15.53 33.83
CA THR A 481 -3.63 16.01 34.42
C THR A 481 -3.78 17.38 35.09
N VAL A 482 -4.51 18.32 34.48
CA VAL A 482 -4.74 19.65 35.09
C VAL A 482 -5.63 19.53 36.34
N VAL A 483 -6.61 18.62 36.35
CA VAL A 483 -7.40 18.32 37.55
C VAL A 483 -6.50 17.78 38.67
N VAL A 484 -5.62 16.82 38.36
CA VAL A 484 -4.63 16.29 39.32
C VAL A 484 -3.72 17.40 39.85
N ALA A 485 -3.26 18.32 38.99
CA ALA A 485 -2.44 19.46 39.40
C ALA A 485 -3.18 20.41 40.36
N VAL A 486 -4.47 20.70 40.11
CA VAL A 486 -5.30 21.51 41.02
C VAL A 486 -5.52 20.79 42.35
N VAL A 487 -5.78 19.48 42.34
CA VAL A 487 -5.91 18.68 43.57
C VAL A 487 -4.60 18.70 44.37
N LEU A 488 -3.45 18.53 43.72
CA LEU A 488 -2.14 18.64 44.37
C LEU A 488 -1.92 20.03 44.99
N MET A 489 -2.30 21.11 44.30
CA MET A 489 -2.26 22.47 44.87
C MET A 489 -3.12 22.61 46.12
N GLN A 490 -4.32 21.99 46.16
CA GLN A 490 -5.18 22.03 47.35
C GLN A 490 -4.61 21.18 48.50
N VAL A 491 -4.02 20.01 48.20
CA VAL A 491 -3.39 19.15 49.22
C VAL A 491 -2.15 19.80 49.81
N GLU A 492 -1.30 20.42 48.99
CA GLU A 492 -0.15 21.21 49.44
C GLU A 492 -0.58 22.34 50.38
N ARG A 493 -1.69 23.01 50.05
CA ARG A 493 -2.27 24.07 50.87
C ARG A 493 -2.78 23.54 52.22
N MET A 494 -3.50 22.42 52.22
CA MET A 494 -4.01 21.80 53.45
C MET A 494 -2.87 21.38 54.38
N LYS A 495 -1.75 20.91 53.82
CA LYS A 495 -0.60 20.38 54.58
C LYS A 495 0.47 21.41 54.95
N GLY A 496 0.33 22.66 54.52
CA GLY A 496 1.23 23.73 54.92
C GLY A 496 2.44 23.95 54.02
N THR A 497 2.47 23.40 52.80
CA THR A 497 3.58 23.57 51.85
C THR A 497 3.30 24.73 50.88
N ARG A 498 4.19 25.73 50.86
CA ARG A 498 3.99 26.98 50.08
C ARG A 498 4.26 26.84 48.58
N SER A 499 5.30 26.10 48.21
CA SER A 499 5.69 25.87 46.81
C SER A 499 6.35 24.51 46.66
N SER A 500 5.91 23.72 45.69
CA SER A 500 6.56 22.46 45.33
C SER A 500 7.38 22.64 44.05
N VAL A 501 8.61 22.12 44.10
CA VAL A 501 9.47 21.97 42.93
C VAL A 501 8.75 21.10 41.87
N LEU A 502 7.95 20.14 42.32
CA LEU A 502 7.14 19.27 41.47
C LEU A 502 6.21 20.07 40.55
N LEU A 503 5.34 20.91 41.12
CA LEU A 503 4.40 21.71 40.34
C LEU A 503 5.11 22.79 39.54
N PHE A 504 6.16 23.42 40.07
CA PHE A 504 6.96 24.41 39.33
C PHE A 504 7.54 23.81 38.04
N LEU A 505 8.16 22.62 38.12
CA LEU A 505 8.69 21.92 36.96
C LEU A 505 7.57 21.48 36.00
N PHE A 506 6.43 21.02 36.51
CA PHE A 506 5.28 20.66 35.67
C PHE A 506 4.79 21.85 34.84
N TRP A 507 4.53 23.00 35.46
CA TRP A 507 4.07 24.20 34.75
C TRP A 507 5.11 24.72 33.77
N SER A 508 6.40 24.65 34.13
CA SER A 508 7.49 25.05 33.24
C SER A 508 7.60 24.14 32.01
N LEU A 509 7.50 22.81 32.20
CA LEU A 509 7.48 21.83 31.12
C LEU A 509 6.25 21.98 30.24
N LEU A 510 5.08 22.24 30.83
CA LEU A 510 3.85 22.49 30.07
C LEU A 510 3.99 23.70 29.15
N VAL A 511 4.56 24.81 29.65
CA VAL A 511 4.83 26.00 28.83
C VAL A 511 5.82 25.69 27.72
N LEU A 512 6.95 25.05 28.04
CA LEU A 512 7.99 24.71 27.08
C LEU A 512 7.44 23.85 25.92
N CYS A 513 6.66 22.81 26.25
CA CYS A 513 6.05 21.94 25.27
C CYS A 513 4.92 22.63 24.46
N SER A 514 4.24 23.64 25.03
CA SER A 514 3.14 24.35 24.37
C SER A 514 3.59 25.47 23.43
N ILE A 515 4.83 25.96 23.55
CA ILE A 515 5.39 26.98 22.64
C ILE A 515 5.44 26.47 21.20
N VAL A 516 5.76 25.19 21.01
CA VAL A 516 5.91 24.58 19.69
C VAL A 516 4.58 24.56 18.91
N PRO A 517 3.47 23.99 19.41
CA PRO A 517 2.18 24.06 18.73
C PRO A 517 1.67 25.50 18.54
N LEU A 518 1.96 26.40 19.48
CA LEU A 518 1.56 27.80 19.39
C LEU A 518 2.20 28.50 18.17
N LYS A 519 3.52 28.32 17.97
CA LYS A 519 4.24 28.85 16.80
C LYS A 519 3.60 28.38 15.50
N VAL A 520 3.33 27.08 15.39
CA VAL A 520 2.78 26.46 14.17
C VAL A 520 1.37 26.97 13.87
N ASN A 521 0.49 27.03 14.88
CA ASN A 521 -0.86 27.55 14.70
C ASN A 521 -0.88 29.03 14.26
N ILE A 522 0.01 29.85 14.82
CA ILE A 522 0.15 31.25 14.41
C ILE A 522 0.59 31.32 12.95
N GLN A 523 1.57 30.52 12.54
CA GLN A 523 2.04 30.49 11.15
C GLN A 523 0.97 29.99 10.18
N LEU A 524 0.20 28.96 10.54
CA LEU A 524 -0.93 28.49 9.73
C LEU A 524 -1.99 29.57 9.52
N ILE A 525 -2.32 30.34 10.56
CA ILE A 525 -3.28 31.45 10.44
C ILE A 525 -2.72 32.55 9.54
N ILE A 526 -1.42 32.86 9.67
CA ILE A 526 -0.76 33.84 8.82
C ILE A 526 -0.76 33.38 7.35
N ASP A 527 -0.36 32.14 7.08
CA ASP A 527 -0.28 31.59 5.73
C ASP A 527 -1.68 31.43 5.09
N GLN A 528 -2.70 31.01 5.86
CA GLN A 528 -4.11 31.02 5.41
C GLN A 528 -4.63 32.43 5.15
N GLY A 529 -4.20 33.41 5.95
CA GLY A 529 -4.50 34.82 5.73
C GLY A 529 -3.93 35.35 4.41
N TYR A 530 -2.73 34.88 4.02
CA TYR A 530 -2.11 35.25 2.74
C TYR A 530 -2.73 34.55 1.51
N GLN A 531 -3.37 33.38 1.67
CA GLN A 531 -3.94 32.61 0.56
C GLN A 531 -5.33 33.08 0.10
N ARG A 532 -6.00 33.96 0.85
CA ARG A 532 -7.27 34.56 0.40
C ARG A 532 -6.96 35.72 -0.55
N PRO A 533 -7.60 35.80 -1.73
CA PRO A 533 -7.44 36.96 -2.60
C PRO A 533 -7.90 38.19 -1.84
N LEU A 534 -7.08 39.24 -1.83
CA LEU A 534 -7.40 40.52 -1.19
C LEU A 534 -8.72 41.05 -1.75
N GLU A 535 -9.75 41.11 -0.92
CA GLU A 535 -11.02 41.74 -1.27
C GLU A 535 -10.96 43.24 -0.97
N ALA A 536 -11.85 44.03 -1.60
CA ALA A 536 -11.86 45.48 -1.44
C ALA A 536 -12.09 45.93 0.02
N GLU A 537 -12.66 45.06 0.85
CA GLU A 537 -12.91 45.25 2.27
C GLU A 537 -11.68 45.02 3.17
N ASP A 538 -10.67 44.28 2.70
CA ASP A 538 -9.42 44.02 3.43
C ASP A 538 -8.37 45.13 3.23
N LEU A 539 -8.57 45.97 2.21
CA LEU A 539 -7.75 47.14 1.95
C LEU A 539 -8.02 48.20 3.03
N TRP A 540 -6.97 48.62 3.73
CA TRP A 540 -7.08 49.70 4.70
C TRP A 540 -7.60 50.96 4.00
N SER A 541 -8.60 51.61 4.61
CA SER A 541 -9.01 52.93 4.15
C SER A 541 -7.80 53.86 4.21
N LEU A 542 -7.49 54.51 3.08
CA LEU A 542 -6.46 55.55 3.08
C LEU A 542 -6.84 56.58 4.14
N ARG A 543 -5.86 56.99 4.95
CA ARG A 543 -6.04 58.16 5.82
C ARG A 543 -6.43 59.34 4.93
N ASP A 544 -7.34 60.20 5.39
CA ASP A 544 -7.83 61.33 4.61
C ASP A 544 -6.70 62.21 4.02
N GLN A 545 -5.58 62.31 4.74
CA GLN A 545 -4.38 63.05 4.31
C GLN A 545 -3.69 62.43 3.08
N ASP A 546 -3.77 61.11 2.94
CA ASP A 546 -3.15 60.35 1.86
C ASP A 546 -4.13 60.18 0.67
N SER A 547 -5.36 60.72 0.77
CA SER A 547 -6.38 60.62 -0.29
C SER A 547 -6.02 61.46 -1.52
N SER A 548 -6.32 60.93 -2.71
CA SER A 548 -6.07 61.63 -3.98
C SER A 548 -6.78 62.98 -4.06
N ILE A 549 -7.98 63.09 -3.45
CA ILE A 549 -8.75 64.33 -3.38
C ILE A 549 -7.97 65.39 -2.59
N ARG A 550 -7.43 65.03 -1.42
CA ARG A 550 -6.74 65.99 -0.58
C ARG A 550 -5.40 66.41 -1.18
N ILE A 551 -4.63 65.44 -1.67
CA ILE A 551 -3.34 65.69 -2.34
C ILE A 551 -3.54 66.60 -3.56
N MET A 552 -4.57 66.36 -4.37
CA MET A 552 -4.84 67.16 -5.56
C MET A 552 -5.32 68.58 -5.21
N THR A 553 -6.13 68.72 -4.16
CA THR A 553 -6.54 70.03 -3.64
C THR A 553 -5.35 70.84 -3.15
N ASP A 554 -4.43 70.21 -2.41
CA ASP A 554 -3.24 70.88 -1.92
C ASP A 554 -2.30 71.28 -3.07
N LEU A 555 -2.12 70.40 -4.07
CA LEU A 555 -1.37 70.70 -5.29
C LEU A 555 -1.97 71.88 -6.08
N GLU A 556 -3.30 71.93 -6.22
CA GLU A 556 -3.99 73.01 -6.93
C GLU A 556 -3.86 74.35 -6.18
N ASN A 557 -3.94 74.33 -4.86
CA ASN A 557 -3.69 75.50 -4.02
C ASN A 557 -2.25 76.00 -4.15
N PHE A 558 -1.26 75.10 -4.14
CA PHE A 558 0.14 75.45 -4.39
C PHE A 558 0.34 76.03 -5.79
N TRP A 559 -0.27 75.43 -6.81
CA TRP A 559 -0.18 75.88 -8.19
C TRP A 559 -0.75 77.29 -8.37
N THR A 560 -1.95 77.53 -7.83
CA THR A 560 -2.61 78.84 -7.93
C THR A 560 -1.89 79.92 -7.13
N GLN A 561 -1.30 79.60 -5.98
CA GLN A 561 -0.43 80.53 -5.25
C GLN A 561 0.81 80.91 -6.08
N ASN A 562 1.49 79.93 -6.67
CA ASN A 562 2.66 80.19 -7.51
C ASN A 562 2.31 81.00 -8.76
N GLN A 563 1.17 80.73 -9.40
CA GLN A 563 0.70 81.56 -10.52
C GLN A 563 0.45 83.01 -10.10
N LYS A 564 -0.19 83.24 -8.94
CA LYS A 564 -0.41 84.59 -8.41
C LYS A 564 0.90 85.30 -8.08
N GLN A 565 1.89 84.60 -7.51
CA GLN A 565 3.22 85.16 -7.27
C GLN A 565 3.95 85.51 -8.56
N LEU A 566 3.88 84.65 -9.58
CA LEU A 566 4.48 84.91 -10.89
C LEU A 566 3.83 86.11 -11.57
N GLN A 567 2.50 86.25 -11.50
CA GLN A 567 1.77 87.41 -12.03
C GLN A 567 2.09 88.69 -11.25
N TYR A 568 2.24 88.61 -9.93
CA TYR A 568 2.64 89.76 -9.11
C TYR A 568 4.07 90.21 -9.47
N ASN A 569 5.01 89.26 -9.61
CA ASN A 569 6.39 89.55 -9.99
C ASN A 569 6.56 90.00 -11.45
N SER A 570 5.59 89.75 -12.33
CA SER A 570 5.59 90.28 -13.70
C SER A 570 4.91 91.64 -13.83
N SER A 571 4.22 92.10 -12.78
CA SER A 571 3.45 93.36 -12.75
C SER A 571 4.16 94.49 -12.00
N ASN A 572 5.24 94.17 -11.28
CA ASN A 572 6.27 95.10 -10.79
C ASN A 572 7.49 94.99 -11.71
#